data_AF-A0A1G1FSS7-F1
#
_entry.id   AF-A0A1G1FSS7-F1
#
_cell.length_a   1.000
_cell.length_b   1.000
_cell.length_c   1.000
_cell.angle_alpha   90.00
_cell.angle_beta   90.00
_cell.angle_gamma   90.00
#
_symmetry.space_group_name_H-M   'P 1'
#
loop_
_entity.id
_entity.type
_entity.pdbx_description
1 polymer ?
#
loop_
_entity_poly.entity_id
_entity_poly.type
_entity_poly.pdbx_seq_one_letter_code
_entity_poly.pdbx_strand_id
1 'polypeptide(L)'
;MLTGYNTDFKFQGKVYHCQTEDGGVNSPFITSLLYFQGAILASRKTSYADILKADCLDEVVRELMMEQHKQMIRDLMQGKLDLNNAPHEAAYEPAAVPKAEQAPKPAEAPAPAPKQATPPAAVKEPVKEKSLDDIILDFLAQEQQERQQK
;
A
#
# COMPACT_ATOMS: atom_id res chain seq x y z
N MET A 1 9.22 8.37 13.25
CA MET A 1 8.88 7.85 11.91
C MET A 1 7.56 7.13 12.04
N LEU A 2 6.61 7.48 11.18
CA LEU A 2 5.26 6.91 11.19
C LEU A 2 5.14 5.70 10.26
N THR A 3 4.17 4.84 10.55
CA THR A 3 3.85 3.70 9.68
C THR A 3 3.37 4.18 8.32
N GLY A 4 3.97 3.66 7.25
CA GLY A 4 3.60 3.96 5.88
C GLY A 4 2.25 3.37 5.46
N TYR A 5 1.71 3.89 4.36
CA TYR A 5 0.54 3.37 3.69
C TYR A 5 0.95 2.53 2.49
N ASN A 6 0.36 1.35 2.37
CA ASN A 6 0.58 0.45 1.26
C ASN A 6 -0.78 -0.05 0.74
N THR A 7 -1.04 0.10 -0.56
CA THR A 7 -2.32 -0.30 -1.15
C THR A 7 -2.14 -0.76 -2.59
N ASP A 8 -2.60 -1.99 -2.85
CA ASP A 8 -2.83 -2.51 -4.19
C ASP A 8 -4.25 -2.20 -4.66
N PHE A 9 -4.39 -1.66 -5.87
CA PHE A 9 -5.71 -1.34 -6.42
C PHE A 9 -5.78 -1.63 -7.92
N LYS A 10 -6.99 -1.95 -8.39
CA LYS A 10 -7.27 -2.27 -9.80
C LYS A 10 -7.84 -1.05 -10.51
N PHE A 11 -7.27 -0.68 -11.65
CA PHE A 11 -7.78 0.38 -12.51
C PHE A 11 -7.57 0.01 -13.98
N GLN A 12 -8.62 0.11 -14.80
CA GLN A 12 -8.58 -0.26 -16.23
C GLN A 12 -8.01 -1.68 -16.51
N GLY A 13 -8.36 -2.66 -15.66
CA GLY A 13 -7.88 -4.04 -15.80
C GLY A 13 -6.41 -4.26 -15.42
N LYS A 14 -5.73 -3.23 -14.92
CA LYS A 14 -4.33 -3.25 -14.46
C LYS A 14 -4.29 -3.14 -12.94
N VAL A 15 -3.31 -3.82 -12.31
CA VAL A 15 -3.04 -3.70 -10.87
C VAL A 15 -1.91 -2.70 -10.67
N TYR A 16 -2.16 -1.71 -9.82
CA TYR A 16 -1.20 -0.70 -9.41
C TYR A 16 -0.94 -0.81 -7.92
N HIS A 17 0.24 -0.38 -7.50
CA HIS A 17 0.65 -0.38 -6.12
C HIS A 17 1.03 1.03 -5.71
N CYS A 18 0.40 1.57 -4.68
CA CYS A 18 0.76 2.86 -4.11
C CYS A 18 1.39 2.65 -2.74
N GLN A 19 2.60 3.17 -2.56
CA GLN A 19 3.33 3.16 -1.29
C GLN A 19 3.54 4.61 -0.85
N THR A 20 3.38 4.90 0.44
CA THR A 20 3.64 6.23 1.01
C THR A 20 4.33 6.10 2.35
N GLU A 21 5.48 6.75 2.51
CA GLU A 21 6.34 6.63 3.68
C GLU A 21 6.75 7.99 4.23
N ASP A 22 6.97 8.02 5.54
CA ASP A 22 7.51 9.16 6.28
C ASP A 22 9.03 9.03 6.42
N GLY A 23 9.79 10.06 6.02
CA GLY A 23 11.24 10.12 6.21
C GLY A 23 11.67 10.47 7.65
N GLY A 24 10.71 10.84 8.50
CA GLY A 24 10.93 11.20 9.90
C GLY A 24 11.59 12.57 10.10
N VAL A 25 11.82 12.93 11.37
CA VAL A 25 12.32 14.27 11.76
C VAL A 25 13.69 14.63 11.17
N ASN A 26 14.55 13.65 10.87
CA ASN A 26 15.86 13.87 10.26
C ASN A 26 15.77 14.14 8.76
N SER A 27 14.69 13.70 8.11
CA SER A 27 14.41 13.86 6.69
C SER A 27 12.92 14.14 6.53
N PRO A 28 12.44 15.37 6.82
CA PRO A 28 11.03 15.70 6.98
C PRO A 28 10.31 15.77 5.64
N PHE A 29 10.20 14.60 5.00
CA PHE A 29 9.62 14.38 3.69
C PHE A 29 8.70 13.19 3.72
N ILE A 30 7.52 13.36 3.13
CA ILE A 30 6.63 12.27 2.80
C ILE A 30 6.87 11.89 1.34
N THR A 31 7.21 10.63 1.13
CA THR A 31 7.49 10.09 -0.21
C THR A 31 6.41 9.11 -0.60
N SER A 32 5.73 9.38 -1.72
CA SER A 32 4.76 8.47 -2.33
C SER A 32 5.29 7.95 -3.65
N LEU A 33 5.21 6.63 -3.84
CA LEU A 33 5.64 5.93 -5.04
C LEU A 33 4.46 5.15 -5.60
N LEU A 34 4.18 5.34 -6.89
CA LEU A 34 3.21 4.57 -7.64
C LEU A 34 3.95 3.58 -8.55
N TYR A 35 3.63 2.30 -8.41
CA TYR A 35 4.21 1.24 -9.21
C TYR A 35 3.18 0.58 -10.13
N PHE A 36 3.68 0.09 -11.25
CA PHE A 36 2.99 -0.81 -12.16
C PHE A 36 3.97 -1.88 -12.65
N GLN A 37 3.67 -3.16 -12.40
CA GLN A 37 4.53 -4.28 -12.80
C GLN A 37 5.99 -4.13 -12.34
N GLY A 38 6.21 -3.56 -11.15
CA GLY A 38 7.55 -3.32 -10.59
C GLY A 38 8.27 -2.08 -11.12
N ALA A 39 7.70 -1.35 -12.09
CA ALA A 39 8.23 -0.06 -12.54
C ALA A 39 7.56 1.09 -11.80
N ILE A 40 8.34 2.11 -11.42
CA ILE A 40 7.80 3.36 -10.86
C ILE A 40 7.19 4.17 -11.99
N LEU A 41 5.90 4.47 -11.89
CA LEU A 41 5.18 5.33 -12.83
C LEU A 41 5.23 6.79 -12.42
N ALA A 42 5.16 7.06 -11.12
CA ALA A 42 5.19 8.41 -10.58
C ALA A 42 5.74 8.40 -9.15
N SER A 43 6.39 9.49 -8.78
CA SER A 43 6.81 9.76 -7.42
C SER A 43 6.37 11.16 -7.02
N ARG A 44 5.99 11.32 -5.75
CA ARG A 44 5.71 12.63 -5.15
C ARG A 44 6.46 12.72 -3.83
N LYS A 45 7.13 13.85 -3.63
CA LYS A 45 7.84 14.16 -2.40
C LYS A 45 7.34 15.48 -1.86
N THR A 46 6.85 15.47 -0.62
CA THR A 46 6.29 16.65 0.04
C THR A 46 7.08 16.90 1.32
N SER A 47 7.63 18.11 1.48
CA SER A 47 8.30 18.48 2.73
C SER A 47 7.27 18.89 3.77
N TYR A 48 7.52 18.53 5.03
CA TYR A 48 6.79 19.02 6.19
C TYR A 48 7.70 19.74 7.20
N ALA A 49 8.87 20.21 6.75
CA ALA A 49 9.86 20.89 7.60
C ALA A 49 9.26 22.08 8.38
N ASP A 50 8.27 22.76 7.79
CA ASP A 50 7.62 23.94 8.38
C ASP A 50 6.78 23.62 9.61
N ILE A 51 6.28 22.38 9.74
CA ILE A 51 5.40 21.96 10.83
C ILE A 51 6.13 21.16 11.93
N LEU A 52 7.45 21.02 11.86
CA LEU A 52 8.26 20.26 12.84
C LEU A 52 8.13 20.75 14.28
N LYS A 53 7.71 22.00 14.49
CA LYS A 53 7.52 22.61 15.82
C LYS A 53 6.09 22.48 16.34
N ALA A 54 5.18 21.84 15.60
CA ALA A 54 3.81 21.65 16.04
C ALA A 54 3.74 20.61 17.16
N ASP A 55 2.91 20.87 18.18
CA ASP A 55 2.70 19.96 19.30
C ASP A 55 2.07 18.62 18.87
N CYS A 56 1.31 18.63 17.76
CA CYS A 56 0.63 17.45 17.18
C CYS A 56 1.30 16.96 15.88
N LEU A 57 2.63 17.00 15.79
CA LEU A 57 3.37 16.65 14.57
C LEU A 57 2.95 15.29 13.98
N ASP A 58 2.90 14.24 14.80
CA ASP A 58 2.58 12.88 14.35
C ASP A 58 1.17 12.76 13.74
N GLU A 59 0.20 13.51 14.26
CA GLU A 59 -1.17 13.52 13.74
C GLU A 59 -1.23 14.22 12.39
N VAL A 60 -0.60 15.40 12.29
CA VAL A 60 -0.57 16.18 11.05
C VAL A 60 0.19 15.45 9.94
N VAL A 61 1.34 14.83 10.26
CA VAL A 61 2.10 14.04 9.28
C VAL A 61 1.29 12.84 8.81
N ARG A 62 0.58 12.14 9.71
CA ARG A 62 -0.30 11.02 9.34
C ARG A 62 -1.42 11.46 8.39
N GLU A 63 -2.06 12.59 8.67
CA GLU A 63 -3.10 13.15 7.79
C GLU A 63 -2.53 13.51 6.42
N LEU A 64 -1.38 14.19 6.38
CA LEU A 64 -0.70 14.57 5.14
C LEU A 64 -0.29 13.35 4.31
N MET A 65 0.20 12.29 4.96
CA MET A 65 0.50 11.01 4.30
C MET A 65 -0.75 10.38 3.69
N MET A 66 -1.85 10.33 4.43
CA MET A 66 -3.11 9.76 3.92
C MET A 66 -3.67 10.59 2.76
N GLU A 67 -3.63 11.92 2.86
CA GLU A 67 -4.07 12.82 1.80
C GLU A 67 -3.23 12.63 0.53
N GLN A 68 -1.90 12.63 0.67
CA GLN A 68 -0.97 12.43 -0.44
C GLN A 68 -1.20 11.08 -1.12
N HIS A 69 -1.39 10.02 -0.33
CA HIS A 69 -1.68 8.67 -0.84
C HIS A 69 -2.98 8.62 -1.64
N LYS A 70 -4.08 9.17 -1.09
CA LYS A 70 -5.38 9.24 -1.78
C LYS A 70 -5.31 10.11 -3.04
N GLN A 71 -4.54 11.21 -2.98
CA GLN A 71 -4.36 12.09 -4.13
C GLN A 71 -3.59 11.39 -5.25
N MET A 72 -2.55 10.60 -4.94
CA MET A 72 -1.80 9.82 -5.93
C MET A 72 -2.71 8.84 -6.70
N ILE A 73 -3.59 8.13 -5.98
CA ILE A 73 -4.56 7.22 -6.58
C ILE A 73 -5.57 7.98 -7.45
N ARG A 74 -6.11 9.10 -6.95
CA ARG A 74 -7.04 9.95 -7.72
C ARG A 74 -6.41 10.53 -8.97
N ASP A 75 -5.17 10.98 -8.90
CA ASP A 75 -4.43 11.55 -10.03
C ASP A 75 -4.23 10.49 -11.13
N LEU A 76 -3.96 9.23 -10.75
CA LEU A 76 -3.92 8.11 -11.70
C LEU A 76 -5.29 7.88 -12.35
N MET A 77 -6.35 7.81 -11.54
CA MET A 77 -7.70 7.54 -12.03
C MET A 77 -8.22 8.64 -12.97
N GLN A 78 -7.82 9.88 -12.74
CA GLN A 78 -8.18 11.03 -13.57
C GLN A 78 -7.26 11.20 -14.80
N GLY A 79 -6.21 10.38 -14.93
CA GLY A 79 -5.21 10.51 -15.99
C GLY A 79 -4.37 11.79 -15.91
N LYS A 80 -4.27 12.39 -14.72
CA LYS A 80 -3.55 13.65 -14.47
C LYS A 80 -2.12 13.45 -14.00
N LEU A 81 -1.67 12.20 -13.86
CA LEU A 81 -0.29 11.93 -13.48
C LEU A 81 0.66 12.32 -14.61
N ASP A 82 1.50 13.31 -14.31
CA ASP A 82 2.63 13.67 -15.14
C ASP A 82 3.74 12.61 -14.97
N LEU A 83 3.67 11.57 -15.79
CA LEU A 83 4.63 10.46 -15.82
C LEU A 83 6.06 10.94 -16.16
N ASN A 84 6.23 12.19 -16.62
CA ASN A 84 7.53 12.75 -16.99
C ASN A 84 8.22 13.49 -15.84
N ASN A 85 7.51 13.80 -14.75
CA ASN A 85 8.04 14.60 -13.64
C ASN A 85 8.31 13.78 -12.37
N ALA A 86 8.54 12.47 -12.50
CA ALA A 86 9.08 11.69 -11.40
C ALA A 86 10.45 12.32 -11.04
N PRO A 87 10.68 12.84 -9.82
CA PRO A 87 12.02 13.16 -9.35
C PRO A 87 12.87 11.88 -9.30
N HIS A 88 13.40 11.52 -10.45
CA HIS A 88 14.68 10.85 -10.54
C HIS A 88 15.70 11.89 -10.04
N GLU A 89 16.70 11.47 -9.26
CA GLU A 89 17.78 12.31 -8.72
C GLU A 89 17.56 12.97 -7.35
N ALA A 90 17.23 12.18 -6.33
CA ALA A 90 17.88 12.34 -5.02
C ALA A 90 17.71 11.06 -4.20
N ALA A 91 18.62 10.11 -4.40
CA ALA A 91 18.86 8.95 -3.55
C ALA A 91 17.66 8.00 -3.34
N TYR A 92 17.26 7.28 -4.40
CA TYR A 92 16.70 5.93 -4.22
C TYR A 92 17.75 4.94 -4.70
N GLU A 93 18.53 4.39 -3.77
CA GLU A 93 19.23 3.14 -4.03
C GLU A 93 18.17 2.04 -3.89
N PRO A 94 17.76 1.35 -4.98
CA PRO A 94 16.93 0.17 -4.83
C PRO A 94 17.75 -0.84 -4.02
N ALA A 95 17.32 -1.12 -2.78
CA ALA A 95 17.85 -2.24 -2.03
C ALA A 95 17.71 -3.48 -2.92
N ALA A 96 18.85 -3.98 -3.38
CA ALA A 96 18.95 -5.10 -4.28
C ALA A 96 18.12 -6.26 -3.72
N VAL A 97 17.10 -6.68 -4.47
CA VAL A 97 16.52 -8.01 -4.32
C VAL A 97 17.64 -9.01 -4.54
N PRO A 98 18.01 -9.87 -3.57
CA PRO A 98 18.86 -10.99 -3.91
C PRO A 98 18.01 -11.96 -4.74
N LYS A 99 18.25 -11.92 -6.05
CA LYS A 99 17.93 -13.00 -6.98
C LYS A 99 18.73 -14.22 -6.55
N ALA A 100 18.14 -15.11 -5.75
CA ALA A 100 18.63 -16.46 -5.55
C ALA A 100 17.90 -17.39 -6.52
N GLU A 101 18.54 -17.56 -7.68
CA GLU A 101 18.30 -18.59 -8.67
C GLU A 101 18.64 -19.98 -8.09
N GLN A 102 17.91 -20.99 -8.57
CA GLN A 102 18.26 -22.42 -8.62
C GLN A 102 17.96 -23.36 -7.44
N ALA A 103 17.00 -24.25 -7.74
CA ALA A 103 16.75 -25.53 -7.11
C ALA A 103 17.96 -26.49 -7.16
N PRO A 104 17.93 -27.53 -6.32
CA PRO A 104 18.20 -28.87 -6.81
C PRO A 104 17.04 -29.84 -6.48
N LYS A 105 16.66 -30.66 -7.47
CA LYS A 105 15.94 -31.94 -7.29
C LYS A 105 16.99 -33.08 -7.15
N PRO A 106 16.62 -34.37 -7.01
CA PRO A 106 16.03 -35.05 -5.84
C PRO A 106 16.80 -36.35 -5.46
N ALA A 107 16.88 -36.72 -4.19
CA ALA A 107 17.26 -38.06 -3.68
C ALA A 107 17.07 -38.04 -2.16
N GLU A 108 16.65 -39.05 -1.40
CA GLU A 108 16.13 -40.40 -1.58
C GLU A 108 15.61 -40.77 -0.17
N ALA A 109 14.48 -41.48 -0.05
CA ALA A 109 13.90 -41.86 1.24
C ALA A 109 14.75 -42.94 1.95
N PRO A 110 14.55 -43.21 3.26
CA PRO A 110 13.45 -44.11 3.63
C PRO A 110 12.68 -43.71 4.90
N ALA A 111 11.44 -44.19 4.97
CA ALA A 111 10.53 -44.11 6.11
C ALA A 111 11.09 -44.81 7.39
N PRO A 112 10.47 -44.56 8.55
CA PRO A 112 9.43 -45.50 8.98
C PRO A 112 8.13 -44.82 9.48
N ALA A 113 7.04 -45.55 9.29
CA ALA A 113 5.66 -45.22 9.63
C ALA A 113 5.34 -45.44 11.15
N PRO A 114 4.06 -45.55 11.57
CA PRO A 114 3.04 -44.51 11.70
C PRO A 114 2.48 -44.44 13.14
N LYS A 115 1.94 -43.30 13.59
CA LYS A 115 0.93 -43.30 14.66
C LYS A 115 -0.25 -42.41 14.30
N GLN A 116 -1.36 -43.09 14.07
CA GLN A 116 -2.71 -42.54 14.00
C GLN A 116 -3.07 -41.88 15.32
N ALA A 117 -3.70 -40.70 15.24
CA ALA A 117 -4.75 -40.30 16.16
C ALA A 117 -5.76 -39.45 15.36
N THR A 118 -7.00 -39.91 15.39
CA THR A 118 -8.21 -39.41 14.73
C THR A 118 -8.73 -38.08 15.31
N PRO A 119 -9.72 -37.42 14.65
CA PRO A 119 -9.99 -35.98 14.72
C PRO A 119 -10.96 -35.57 15.86
N PRO A 120 -11.21 -34.25 16.02
CA PRO A 120 -12.60 -33.82 15.87
C PRO A 120 -12.78 -32.51 15.10
N ALA A 121 -13.79 -32.55 14.22
CA ALA A 121 -14.76 -31.51 13.90
C ALA A 121 -14.40 -30.01 14.02
N ALA A 122 -14.43 -29.31 12.89
CA ALA A 122 -15.12 -28.02 12.79
C ALA A 122 -15.39 -27.68 11.31
N VAL A 123 -16.54 -28.10 10.80
CA VAL A 123 -17.19 -27.37 9.71
C VAL A 123 -17.78 -26.11 10.35
N LYS A 124 -17.28 -24.94 9.99
CA LYS A 124 -18.03 -23.69 10.12
C LYS A 124 -17.98 -22.96 8.79
N GLU A 125 -19.16 -22.90 8.20
CA GLU A 125 -19.54 -22.09 7.05
C GLU A 125 -19.16 -20.62 7.24
N PRO A 126 -18.97 -19.88 6.13
CA PRO A 126 -18.41 -18.53 6.15
C PRO A 126 -19.39 -17.54 6.79
N VAL A 127 -18.91 -16.79 7.76
CA VAL A 127 -19.58 -15.57 8.21
C VAL A 127 -19.53 -14.59 7.02
N LYS A 128 -20.69 -14.32 6.43
CA LYS A 128 -20.87 -13.23 5.47
C LYS A 128 -20.81 -11.90 6.23
N GLU A 129 -19.62 -11.56 6.72
CA GLU A 129 -19.31 -10.18 7.08
C GLU A 129 -19.33 -9.37 5.78
N LYS A 130 -19.97 -8.19 5.83
CA LYS A 130 -20.02 -7.23 4.72
C LYS A 130 -18.61 -7.09 4.16
N SER A 131 -18.46 -7.35 2.86
CA SER A 131 -17.14 -7.25 2.23
C SER A 131 -16.63 -5.83 2.45
N LEU A 132 -15.31 -5.65 2.55
CA LEU A 132 -14.71 -4.32 2.57
C LEU A 132 -15.22 -3.47 1.39
N ASP A 133 -15.53 -4.11 0.26
CA ASP A 133 -16.17 -3.47 -0.89
C ASP A 133 -17.54 -2.87 -0.56
N ASP A 134 -18.38 -3.56 0.22
CA ASP A 134 -19.69 -3.08 0.65
C ASP A 134 -19.56 -1.89 1.61
N ILE A 135 -18.55 -1.91 2.50
CA ILE A 135 -18.29 -0.82 3.46
C ILE A 135 -17.79 0.43 2.72
N ILE A 136 -16.93 0.24 1.71
CA ILE A 136 -16.41 1.34 0.87
C ILE A 136 -17.53 1.94 0.01
N LEU A 137 -18.40 1.09 -0.55
CA LEU A 137 -19.57 1.54 -1.33
C LEU A 137 -20.55 2.33 -0.46
N ASP A 138 -20.81 1.87 0.78
CA ASP A 138 -21.68 2.56 1.74
C ASP A 138 -21.12 3.94 2.13
N PHE A 139 -19.81 4.02 2.41
CA PHE A 139 -19.16 5.28 2.75
C PHE A 139 -19.14 6.27 1.58
N LEU A 140 -18.83 5.82 0.36
CA LEU A 140 -18.84 6.66 -0.84
C LEU A 140 -20.26 7.13 -1.18
N ALA A 141 -21.27 6.27 -1.01
CA ALA A 141 -22.66 6.63 -1.20
C ALA A 141 -23.13 7.67 -0.17
N GLN A 142 -22.70 7.53 1.08
CA GLN A 142 -23.02 8.47 2.15
C GLN A 142 -22.38 9.85 1.91
N GLU A 143 -21.11 9.90 1.47
CA GLU A 143 -20.43 11.16 1.14
C GLU A 143 -21.07 11.88 -0.08
N GLN A 144 -21.63 11.12 -1.03
CA GLN A 144 -22.37 11.68 -2.17
C GLN A 144 -23.76 12.22 -1.79
N GLN A 145 -24.45 11.58 -0.85
CA GLN A 145 -25.73 12.08 -0.33
C GLN A 145 -25.54 13.34 0.51
N GLU A 146 -24.48 13.42 1.29
CA GLU A 146 -24.16 14.60 2.11
C GLU A 146 -23.83 15.83 1.25
N ARG A 147 -23.20 15.64 0.09
CA ARG A 147 -22.99 16.70 -0.90
C ARG A 147 -24.26 17.14 -1.65
N GLN A 148 -25.29 16.30 -1.74
CA GLN A 148 -26.53 16.61 -2.46
C GLN A 148 -27.61 17.25 -1.58
N GLN A 149 -27.44 17.23 -0.26
CA GLN A 149 -28.36 17.88 0.70
C GLN A 149 -27.90 19.29 1.13
N LYS A 150 -26.86 19.84 0.51
CA LYS A 150 -26.32 21.17 0.78
C LYS A 150 -26.44 22.06 -0.46
#